data_AF-A0A644VW69-F1
#
_entry.id   AF-A0A644VW69-F1
#
_cell.length_a   1.000
_cell.length_b   1.000
_cell.length_c   1.000
_cell.angle_alpha   90.00
_cell.angle_beta   90.00
_cell.angle_gamma   90.00
#
_symmetry.space_group_name_H-M   'P 1'
#
loop_
_entity.id
_entity.type
_entity.pdbx_description
1 polymer ?
#
loop_
_entity_poly.entity_id
_entity_poly.type
_entity_poly.pdbx_seq_one_letter_code
_entity_poly.pdbx_strand_id
1 'polypeptide(L)'
;MSDIIAFTEQEISLLSDCRELLYVHEPNLASLLDSRVEDLEMLAGIVGRSASLIIDLGFSPLARSVDTLAAKLSNQGIEEVVNLPAKASLGRSYTISKLHLYGFLRKIAQMQEYLSVHRERILVCYHAILFSLMAEDLYISIISDSLGNEEWARRATKDLVLMWEQRSNAQADSFAPLMQQLWEVRHTLVPVLGTLLGTVELLQLSFRLPPMWHDFLHDRGKDEEVVYALDEFLFSLSFEQLNNLQEIMQEQLLNTVSREEAHRLLGLRPNQLLEGPDEEDLPAIRLYRSFLRRNALARLRRDSARPGPRRTLEQLLLLYLWSKDTQF
;
A
#
# COMPACT_ATOMS: atom_id res chain seq x y z
N MET A 1 2.71 4.42 -28.28
CA MET A 1 1.58 3.89 -27.48
C MET A 1 2.18 2.82 -26.59
N SER A 2 1.88 2.81 -25.29
CA SER A 2 2.31 1.71 -24.42
C SER A 2 1.19 0.68 -24.40
N ASP A 3 1.47 -0.56 -24.78
CA ASP A 3 0.51 -1.65 -24.63
C ASP A 3 0.43 -2.02 -23.15
N ILE A 4 -0.63 -1.55 -22.49
CA ILE A 4 -0.91 -1.95 -21.10
C ILE A 4 -1.40 -3.39 -21.13
N ILE A 5 -0.64 -4.27 -20.51
CA ILE A 5 -0.99 -5.69 -20.38
C ILE A 5 -2.11 -5.80 -19.35
N ALA A 6 -3.32 -6.16 -19.79
CA ALA A 6 -4.49 -6.27 -18.91
C ALA A 6 -4.32 -7.38 -17.85
N PHE A 7 -3.74 -8.51 -18.24
CA PHE A 7 -3.49 -9.65 -17.38
C PHE A 7 -2.14 -10.28 -17.71
N THR A 8 -1.36 -10.59 -16.69
CA THR A 8 -0.13 -11.38 -16.82
C THR A 8 -0.45 -12.82 -17.25
N GLU A 9 0.54 -13.55 -17.75
CA GLU A 9 0.33 -14.96 -18.14
C GLU A 9 -0.21 -15.82 -16.98
N GLN A 10 0.25 -15.57 -15.76
CA GLN A 10 -0.23 -16.27 -14.56
C GLN A 10 -1.70 -15.97 -14.27
N GLU A 11 -2.10 -14.70 -14.45
CA GLU A 11 -3.47 -14.24 -14.27
C GLU A 11 -4.40 -14.81 -15.34
N ILE A 12 -3.97 -14.83 -16.61
CA ILE A 12 -4.73 -15.41 -17.72
C ILE A 12 -4.95 -16.91 -17.48
N SER A 13 -3.90 -17.64 -17.12
CA SER A 13 -4.02 -19.07 -16.79
C SER A 13 -5.00 -19.29 -15.64
N LEU A 14 -4.91 -18.52 -14.56
CA LEU A 14 -5.83 -18.63 -13.44
C LEU A 14 -7.28 -18.32 -13.82
N LEU A 15 -7.50 -17.26 -14.60
CA LEU A 15 -8.83 -16.90 -15.08
C LEU A 15 -9.43 -17.99 -15.97
N SER A 16 -8.62 -18.59 -16.85
CA SER A 16 -9.04 -19.71 -17.69
C SER A 16 -9.47 -20.92 -16.84
N ASP A 17 -8.65 -21.32 -15.86
CA ASP A 17 -8.95 -22.45 -14.98
C ASP A 17 -10.25 -22.22 -14.19
N CYS A 18 -10.39 -21.02 -13.59
CA CYS A 18 -11.61 -20.66 -12.85
C CYS A 18 -12.83 -20.62 -13.77
N ARG A 19 -12.67 -20.09 -14.99
CA ARG A 19 -13.73 -20.00 -16.00
C ARG A 19 -14.23 -21.39 -16.39
N GLU A 20 -13.34 -22.32 -16.72
CA GLU A 20 -13.71 -23.70 -17.09
C GLU A 20 -14.54 -24.38 -16.01
N LEU A 21 -14.13 -24.27 -14.76
CA LEU A 21 -14.87 -24.82 -13.62
C LEU A 21 -16.23 -24.15 -13.43
N LEU A 22 -16.32 -22.83 -13.57
CA LEU A 22 -17.59 -22.11 -13.49
C LEU A 22 -18.54 -22.47 -14.64
N TYR A 23 -18.03 -22.70 -15.86
CA TYR A 23 -18.86 -23.12 -16.98
C TYR A 23 -19.56 -24.47 -16.74
N VAL A 24 -18.90 -25.39 -16.04
CA VAL A 24 -19.46 -26.71 -15.72
C VAL A 24 -20.53 -26.63 -14.64
N HIS A 25 -20.30 -25.84 -13.59
CA HIS A 25 -21.14 -25.84 -12.39
C HIS A 25 -22.15 -24.69 -12.34
N GLU A 26 -21.79 -23.49 -12.77
CA GLU A 26 -22.57 -22.26 -12.64
C GLU A 26 -22.40 -21.33 -13.88
N PRO A 27 -23.03 -21.65 -15.03
CA PRO A 27 -22.82 -20.93 -16.30
C PRO A 27 -23.12 -19.43 -16.22
N ASN A 28 -24.06 -19.02 -15.36
CA ASN A 28 -24.39 -17.61 -15.14
C ASN A 28 -23.22 -16.84 -14.51
N LEU A 29 -22.49 -17.45 -13.56
CA LEU A 29 -21.31 -16.85 -12.95
C LEU A 29 -20.14 -16.82 -13.94
N ALA A 30 -20.02 -17.84 -14.80
CA ALA A 30 -19.03 -17.86 -15.87
C ALA A 30 -19.23 -16.71 -16.86
N SER A 31 -20.48 -16.48 -17.30
CA SER A 31 -20.83 -15.33 -18.16
C SER A 31 -20.55 -13.98 -17.49
N LEU A 32 -20.83 -13.87 -16.19
CA LEU A 32 -20.50 -12.66 -15.43
C LEU A 32 -18.98 -12.44 -15.32
N LEU A 33 -18.20 -13.51 -15.11
CA LEU A 33 -16.74 -13.47 -15.12
C LEU A 33 -16.22 -12.97 -16.48
N ASP A 34 -16.72 -13.53 -17.58
CA ASP A 34 -16.34 -13.14 -18.94
C ASP A 34 -16.59 -11.66 -19.20
N SER A 35 -17.77 -11.14 -18.82
CA SER A 35 -18.08 -9.71 -18.92
C SER A 35 -17.11 -8.83 -18.12
N ARG A 36 -16.71 -9.25 -16.92
CA ARG A 36 -15.78 -8.47 -16.08
C ARG A 36 -14.35 -8.50 -16.61
N VAL A 37 -13.93 -9.60 -17.22
CA VAL A 37 -12.63 -9.71 -17.90
C VAL A 37 -12.62 -8.79 -19.12
N GLU A 38 -13.66 -8.82 -19.96
CA GLU A 38 -13.81 -7.95 -21.13
C GLU A 38 -13.81 -6.46 -20.74
N ASP A 39 -14.56 -6.08 -19.69
CA ASP A 39 -14.57 -4.71 -19.14
C ASP A 39 -13.15 -4.25 -18.76
N LEU A 40 -12.34 -5.12 -18.17
CA LEU A 40 -10.97 -4.81 -17.75
C LEU A 40 -10.00 -4.71 -18.93
N GLU A 41 -10.15 -5.54 -19.96
CA GLU A 41 -9.37 -5.44 -21.19
C GLU A 41 -9.67 -4.12 -21.92
N MET A 42 -10.95 -3.73 -21.99
CA MET A 42 -11.36 -2.44 -22.54
C MET A 42 -10.76 -1.27 -21.74
N LEU A 43 -10.80 -1.32 -20.41
CA LEU A 43 -10.19 -0.31 -19.55
C LEU A 43 -8.68 -0.23 -19.75
N ALA A 44 -7.97 -1.36 -19.79
CA ALA A 44 -6.53 -1.41 -20.06
C ALA A 44 -6.21 -0.76 -21.42
N GLY A 45 -7.00 -1.06 -22.45
CA GLY A 45 -6.87 -0.43 -23.77
C GLY A 45 -7.09 1.08 -23.75
N ILE A 46 -8.05 1.58 -22.96
CA ILE A 46 -8.25 3.04 -22.77
C ILE A 46 -7.02 3.67 -22.09
N VAL A 47 -6.48 3.02 -21.06
CA VAL A 47 -5.28 3.50 -20.36
C VAL A 47 -4.07 3.52 -21.32
N GLY A 48 -3.88 2.49 -22.13
CA GLY A 48 -2.76 2.41 -23.08
C GLY A 48 -2.81 3.46 -24.21
N ARG A 49 -4.01 3.89 -24.61
CA ARG A 49 -4.20 4.98 -25.59
C ARG A 49 -4.05 6.37 -25.01
N SER A 50 -4.07 6.52 -23.69
CA SER A 50 -3.88 7.82 -23.06
C SER A 50 -2.46 8.36 -23.30
N ALA A 51 -2.31 9.69 -23.24
CA ALA A 51 -1.04 10.34 -23.54
C ALA A 51 0.08 9.79 -22.65
N SER A 52 1.18 9.36 -23.28
CA SER A 52 2.35 8.86 -22.57
C SER A 52 2.90 9.94 -21.63
N LEU A 53 3.41 9.49 -20.48
CA LEU A 53 4.01 10.36 -19.48
C LEU A 53 5.48 10.66 -19.76
N ILE A 54 6.13 9.83 -20.58
CA ILE A 54 7.58 9.86 -20.83
C ILE A 54 7.94 10.34 -22.24
N ILE A 55 6.98 10.35 -23.17
CA ILE A 55 7.21 10.84 -24.53
C ILE A 55 6.84 12.32 -24.62
N ASP A 56 7.79 13.12 -25.10
CA ASP A 56 7.52 14.51 -25.47
C ASP A 56 6.76 14.58 -26.80
N LEU A 57 5.70 15.39 -26.83
CA LEU A 57 4.89 15.63 -28.01
C LEU A 57 5.35 16.86 -28.80
N GLY A 58 6.31 17.64 -28.28
CA GLY A 58 6.91 18.78 -28.98
C GLY A 58 6.00 20.01 -29.10
N PHE A 59 4.89 20.06 -28.36
CA PHE A 59 3.94 21.19 -28.40
C PHE A 59 4.31 22.35 -27.45
N SER A 60 5.25 22.12 -26.53
CA SER A 60 5.68 23.09 -25.53
C SER A 60 7.10 23.58 -25.83
N PRO A 61 7.42 24.87 -25.59
CA PRO A 61 8.79 25.36 -25.68
C PRO A 61 9.73 24.72 -24.64
N LEU A 62 9.16 24.20 -23.55
CA LEU A 62 9.87 23.37 -22.57
C LEU A 62 9.68 21.90 -22.93
N ALA A 63 10.80 21.20 -23.14
CA ALA A 63 10.81 19.77 -23.42
C ALA A 63 10.19 18.99 -22.26
N ARG A 64 9.27 18.08 -22.56
CA ARG A 64 8.65 17.21 -21.54
C ARG A 64 9.56 16.03 -21.26
N SER A 65 10.15 16.01 -20.07
CA SER A 65 10.88 14.87 -19.52
C SER A 65 10.29 14.41 -18.19
N VAL A 66 10.72 13.24 -17.72
CA VAL A 66 10.42 12.75 -16.36
C VAL A 66 10.81 13.80 -15.31
N ASP A 67 11.94 14.49 -15.49
CA ASP A 67 12.41 15.52 -14.55
C ASP A 67 11.49 16.74 -14.53
N THR A 68 11.01 17.19 -15.68
CA THR A 68 10.05 18.31 -15.74
C THR A 68 8.69 17.93 -15.12
N LEU A 69 8.28 16.67 -15.28
CA LEU A 69 7.07 16.15 -14.64
C LEU A 69 7.26 16.01 -13.12
N ALA A 70 8.44 15.57 -12.67
CA ALA A 70 8.79 15.53 -11.26
C ALA A 70 8.73 16.91 -10.62
N ALA A 71 9.38 17.90 -11.24
CA ALA A 71 9.30 19.28 -10.79
C ALA A 71 7.86 19.81 -10.78
N LYS A 72 7.03 19.43 -11.76
CA LYS A 72 5.62 19.82 -11.79
C LYS A 72 4.81 19.19 -10.65
N LEU A 73 4.93 17.87 -10.44
CA LEU A 73 4.16 17.13 -9.43
C LEU A 73 4.55 17.51 -8.00
N SER A 74 5.84 17.73 -7.73
CA SER A 74 6.29 18.20 -6.42
C SER A 74 5.81 19.62 -6.12
N ASN A 75 5.80 20.53 -7.11
CA ASN A 75 5.47 21.94 -6.88
C ASN A 75 3.97 22.27 -6.96
N GLN A 76 3.19 21.51 -7.74
CA GLN A 76 1.77 21.78 -7.95
C GLN A 76 0.85 20.90 -7.07
N GLY A 77 1.42 20.02 -6.25
CA GLY A 77 0.64 19.17 -5.36
C GLY A 77 0.07 17.94 -6.07
N ILE A 78 0.73 16.80 -5.87
CA ILE A 78 0.35 15.50 -6.45
C ILE A 78 -0.99 14.96 -5.92
N GLU A 79 -1.47 15.46 -4.79
CA GLU A 79 -2.74 15.03 -4.17
C GLU A 79 -3.97 15.69 -4.81
N GLU A 80 -3.76 16.79 -5.52
CA GLU A 80 -4.82 17.47 -6.24
C GLU A 80 -5.11 16.71 -7.54
N VAL A 81 -6.27 16.05 -7.59
CA VAL A 81 -6.69 15.22 -8.73
C VAL A 81 -6.62 15.97 -10.07
N VAL A 82 -6.84 17.29 -10.06
CA VAL A 82 -6.77 18.15 -11.26
C VAL A 82 -5.37 18.27 -11.85
N ASN A 83 -4.33 18.04 -11.05
CA ASN A 83 -2.93 18.12 -11.46
C ASN A 83 -2.39 16.76 -11.94
N LEU A 84 -3.11 15.67 -11.67
CA LEU A 84 -2.75 14.34 -12.09
C LEU A 84 -2.92 14.15 -13.61
N PRO A 85 -1.97 13.49 -14.29
CA PRO A 85 -2.16 13.09 -15.68
C PRO A 85 -3.38 12.17 -15.82
N ALA A 86 -4.15 12.29 -16.90
CA ALA A 86 -5.31 11.42 -17.14
C ALA A 86 -4.96 9.92 -17.10
N LYS A 87 -3.77 9.54 -17.58
CA LYS A 87 -3.24 8.16 -17.50
C LYS A 87 -3.08 7.66 -16.06
N ALA A 88 -2.74 8.55 -15.12
CA ALA A 88 -2.63 8.23 -13.70
C ALA A 88 -4.01 7.88 -13.12
N SER A 89 -5.00 8.74 -13.34
CA SER A 89 -6.36 8.53 -12.83
C SER A 89 -7.05 7.31 -13.44
N LEU A 90 -7.00 7.17 -14.77
CA LEU A 90 -7.60 6.02 -15.48
C LEU A 90 -6.94 4.69 -15.07
N GLY A 91 -5.61 4.68 -14.96
CA GLY A 91 -4.89 3.47 -14.57
C GLY A 91 -5.13 3.06 -13.12
N ARG A 92 -5.35 4.01 -12.21
CA ARG A 92 -5.77 3.71 -10.83
C ARG A 92 -7.16 3.06 -10.81
N SER A 93 -8.11 3.60 -11.58
CA SER A 93 -9.45 2.99 -11.72
C SER A 93 -9.37 1.57 -12.29
N TYR A 94 -8.55 1.33 -13.30
CA TYR A 94 -8.27 0.00 -13.83
C TYR A 94 -7.73 -0.96 -12.76
N THR A 95 -6.73 -0.52 -11.97
CA THR A 95 -6.11 -1.34 -10.91
C THR A 95 -7.11 -1.71 -9.81
N ILE A 96 -7.96 -0.76 -9.41
CA ILE A 96 -9.04 -1.00 -8.43
C ILE A 96 -10.09 -1.97 -8.98
N SER A 97 -10.51 -1.81 -10.24
CA SER A 97 -11.43 -2.74 -10.90
C SER A 97 -10.86 -4.16 -10.94
N LYS A 98 -9.54 -4.30 -11.21
CA LYS A 98 -8.85 -5.59 -11.20
C LYS A 98 -8.81 -6.21 -9.81
N LEU A 99 -8.55 -5.40 -8.77
CA LEU A 99 -8.65 -5.84 -7.37
C LEU A 99 -10.06 -6.39 -7.05
N HIS A 100 -11.11 -5.72 -7.53
CA HIS A 100 -12.49 -6.17 -7.34
C HIS A 100 -12.80 -7.47 -8.09
N LEU A 101 -12.24 -7.70 -9.28
CA LEU A 101 -12.36 -8.97 -10.00
C LEU A 101 -11.81 -10.14 -9.17
N TYR A 102 -10.59 -10.03 -8.64
CA TYR A 102 -10.02 -11.08 -7.80
C TYR A 102 -10.73 -11.19 -6.44
N GLY A 103 -11.24 -10.07 -5.91
CA GLY A 103 -12.12 -10.08 -4.74
C GLY A 103 -13.43 -10.85 -4.97
N PHE A 104 -14.00 -10.73 -6.17
CA PHE A 104 -15.17 -11.49 -6.61
C PHE A 104 -14.85 -12.98 -6.74
N LEU A 105 -13.79 -13.35 -7.45
CA LEU A 105 -13.34 -14.75 -7.57
C LEU A 105 -13.08 -15.39 -6.21
N ARG A 106 -12.45 -14.64 -5.29
CA ARG A 106 -12.21 -15.11 -3.93
C ARG A 106 -13.53 -15.41 -3.21
N LYS A 107 -14.52 -14.52 -3.28
CA LYS A 107 -15.84 -14.74 -2.65
C LYS A 107 -16.51 -15.99 -3.19
N ILE A 108 -16.46 -16.21 -4.51
CA ILE A 108 -16.97 -17.45 -5.11
C ILE A 108 -16.20 -18.65 -4.59
N ALA A 109 -14.86 -18.60 -4.60
CA ALA A 109 -14.02 -19.70 -4.14
C ALA A 109 -14.23 -20.04 -2.66
N GLN A 110 -14.68 -19.07 -1.83
CA GLN A 110 -15.07 -19.31 -0.43
C GLN A 110 -16.39 -20.08 -0.32
N MET A 111 -17.36 -19.77 -1.17
CA MET A 111 -18.69 -20.38 -1.16
C MET A 111 -18.74 -21.73 -1.89
N GLN A 112 -17.88 -21.93 -2.88
CA GLN A 112 -17.94 -23.06 -3.82
C GLN A 112 -16.69 -23.95 -3.70
N GLU A 113 -16.90 -25.23 -3.34
CA GLU A 113 -15.81 -26.17 -3.08
C GLU A 113 -15.00 -26.49 -4.34
N TYR A 114 -15.62 -26.53 -5.51
CA TYR A 114 -14.94 -26.83 -6.77
C TYR A 114 -13.92 -25.75 -7.19
N LEU A 115 -14.03 -24.50 -6.70
CA LEU A 115 -13.02 -23.45 -6.88
C LEU A 115 -11.98 -23.40 -5.76
N SER A 116 -12.09 -24.25 -4.73
CA SER A 116 -11.21 -24.20 -3.55
C SER A 116 -9.73 -24.41 -3.89
N VAL A 117 -9.44 -25.21 -4.93
CA VAL A 117 -8.09 -25.50 -5.42
C VAL A 117 -7.35 -24.26 -5.91
N HIS A 118 -8.07 -23.21 -6.31
CA HIS A 118 -7.50 -21.96 -6.82
C HIS A 118 -7.44 -20.85 -5.77
N ARG A 119 -7.90 -21.07 -4.53
CA ARG A 119 -7.99 -20.03 -3.48
C ARG A 119 -6.66 -19.31 -3.23
N GLU A 120 -5.57 -20.06 -3.13
CA GLU A 120 -4.25 -19.50 -2.88
C GLU A 120 -3.77 -18.65 -4.06
N ARG A 121 -3.88 -19.17 -5.30
CA ARG A 121 -3.53 -18.43 -6.52
C ARG A 121 -4.33 -17.13 -6.66
N ILE A 122 -5.64 -17.16 -6.37
CA ILE A 122 -6.49 -15.96 -6.36
C ILE A 122 -6.00 -14.96 -5.29
N LEU A 123 -5.63 -15.45 -4.12
CA LEU A 123 -5.14 -14.60 -3.03
C LEU A 123 -3.80 -13.93 -3.38
N VAL A 124 -2.88 -14.66 -4.02
CA VAL A 124 -1.60 -14.10 -4.50
C VAL A 124 -1.84 -12.96 -5.50
N CYS A 125 -2.71 -13.16 -6.50
CA CYS A 125 -3.07 -12.09 -7.44
C CYS A 125 -3.70 -10.89 -6.73
N TYR A 126 -4.61 -11.15 -5.78
CA TYR A 126 -5.26 -10.09 -4.99
C TYR A 126 -4.24 -9.26 -4.19
N HIS A 127 -3.31 -9.91 -3.49
CA HIS A 127 -2.25 -9.25 -2.73
C HIS A 127 -1.31 -8.45 -3.64
N ALA A 128 -0.90 -9.00 -4.78
CA ALA A 128 -0.01 -8.31 -5.72
C ALA A 128 -0.62 -6.99 -6.22
N ILE A 129 -1.93 -6.99 -6.54
CA ILE A 129 -2.65 -5.79 -6.97
C ILE A 129 -2.77 -4.79 -5.82
N LEU A 130 -3.11 -5.27 -4.61
CA LEU A 130 -3.24 -4.40 -3.44
C LEU A 130 -1.91 -3.73 -3.06
N PHE A 131 -0.81 -4.48 -3.09
CA PHE A 131 0.52 -3.92 -2.83
C PHE A 131 0.96 -2.94 -3.92
N SER A 132 0.53 -3.12 -5.16
CA SER A 132 0.75 -2.13 -6.22
C SER A 132 0.02 -0.83 -5.91
N LEU A 133 -1.21 -0.88 -5.40
CA LEU A 133 -1.93 0.33 -4.92
C LEU A 133 -1.23 0.97 -3.72
N MET A 134 -0.79 0.17 -2.75
CA MET A 134 -0.04 0.65 -1.59
C MET A 134 1.26 1.35 -1.98
N ALA A 135 1.99 0.80 -2.95
CA ALA A 135 3.21 1.41 -3.49
C ALA A 135 2.88 2.76 -4.14
N GLU A 136 1.80 2.84 -4.94
CA GLU A 136 1.35 4.11 -5.53
C GLU A 136 1.15 5.18 -4.45
N ASP A 137 0.40 4.83 -3.40
CA ASP A 137 0.05 5.75 -2.32
C ASP A 137 1.26 6.10 -1.44
N LEU A 138 2.23 5.19 -1.30
CA LEU A 138 3.51 5.47 -0.65
C LEU A 138 4.33 6.51 -1.42
N TYR A 139 4.49 6.31 -2.73
CA TYR A 139 5.19 7.27 -3.58
C TYR A 139 4.50 8.64 -3.56
N ILE A 140 3.17 8.67 -3.70
CA ILE A 140 2.40 9.91 -3.59
C ILE A 140 2.70 10.60 -2.26
N SER A 141 2.64 9.87 -1.13
CA SER A 141 2.86 10.47 0.19
C SER A 141 4.29 10.99 0.39
N ILE A 142 5.30 10.30 -0.18
CA ILE A 142 6.68 10.78 -0.21
C ILE A 142 6.80 12.06 -1.04
N ILE A 143 6.27 12.06 -2.26
CA ILE A 143 6.35 13.23 -3.15
C ILE A 143 5.64 14.44 -2.52
N SER A 144 4.50 14.22 -1.87
CA SER A 144 3.79 15.30 -1.17
C SER A 144 4.53 15.84 0.06
N ASP A 145 5.55 15.15 0.56
CA ASP A 145 6.43 15.61 1.65
C ASP A 145 7.62 16.45 1.16
N SER A 146 7.83 16.52 -0.16
CA SER A 146 8.97 17.21 -0.75
C SER A 146 8.77 18.72 -0.79
N LEU A 147 9.87 19.46 -0.59
CA LEU A 147 9.95 20.89 -0.90
C LEU A 147 10.33 21.15 -2.37
N GLY A 148 10.36 20.11 -3.21
CA GLY A 148 10.62 20.15 -4.65
C GLY A 148 12.08 20.05 -5.07
N ASN A 149 13.03 20.04 -4.12
CA ASN A 149 14.47 20.12 -4.40
C ASN A 149 15.25 18.84 -4.03
N GLU A 150 14.61 17.91 -3.34
CA GLU A 150 15.27 16.74 -2.80
C GLU A 150 15.46 15.64 -3.85
N GLU A 151 16.63 14.98 -3.85
CA GLU A 151 16.93 13.92 -4.82
C GLU A 151 15.99 12.71 -4.68
N TRP A 152 15.62 12.36 -3.44
CA TRP A 152 14.69 11.28 -3.17
C TRP A 152 13.29 11.56 -3.74
N ALA A 153 12.87 12.83 -3.82
CA ALA A 153 11.58 13.21 -4.38
C ALA A 153 11.57 13.05 -5.91
N ARG A 154 12.69 13.36 -6.56
CA ARG A 154 12.89 13.10 -7.98
C ARG A 154 12.86 11.60 -8.27
N ARG A 155 13.57 10.81 -7.45
CA ARG A 155 13.56 9.34 -7.55
C ARG A 155 12.15 8.77 -7.38
N ALA A 156 11.45 9.14 -6.29
CA ALA A 156 10.07 8.73 -6.03
C ALA A 156 9.14 9.05 -7.21
N THR A 157 9.27 10.26 -7.77
CA THR A 157 8.43 10.67 -8.91
C THR A 157 8.74 9.88 -10.17
N LYS A 158 10.03 9.61 -10.46
CA LYS A 158 10.43 8.80 -11.60
C LYS A 158 9.84 7.39 -11.50
N ASP A 159 9.98 6.75 -10.35
CA ASP A 159 9.46 5.41 -10.10
C ASP A 159 7.92 5.38 -10.25
N LEU A 160 7.23 6.37 -9.67
CA LEU A 160 5.78 6.50 -9.79
C LEU A 160 5.31 6.71 -11.23
N VAL A 161 6.00 7.56 -12.00
CA VAL A 161 5.68 7.82 -13.41
C VAL A 161 5.88 6.57 -14.26
N LEU A 162 6.95 5.80 -14.01
CA LEU A 162 7.17 4.52 -14.67
C LEU A 162 6.07 3.52 -14.32
N MET A 163 5.69 3.44 -13.04
CA MET A 163 4.59 2.59 -12.58
C MET A 163 3.26 2.97 -13.26
N TRP A 164 2.99 4.26 -13.44
CA TRP A 164 1.81 4.73 -14.17
C TRP A 164 1.88 4.48 -15.68
N GLU A 165 3.07 4.55 -16.27
CA GLU A 165 3.28 4.35 -17.71
C GLU A 165 3.12 2.89 -18.10
N GLN A 166 3.68 1.98 -17.31
CA GLN A 166 3.71 0.53 -17.60
C GLN A 166 2.51 -0.21 -17.02
N ARG A 167 1.98 0.23 -15.86
CA ARG A 167 0.94 -0.48 -15.09
C ARG A 167 1.24 -1.97 -14.88
N SER A 168 2.51 -2.33 -14.88
CA SER A 168 2.99 -3.63 -14.45
C SER A 168 2.75 -3.78 -12.95
N ASN A 169 2.57 -5.03 -12.50
CA ASN A 169 2.53 -5.33 -11.07
C ASN A 169 3.81 -4.75 -10.43
N ALA A 170 3.70 -4.02 -9.32
CA ALA A 170 4.85 -3.40 -8.65
C ALA A 170 5.96 -4.42 -8.29
N GLN A 171 5.60 -5.70 -8.19
CA GLN A 171 6.51 -6.84 -8.03
C GLN A 171 7.48 -7.03 -9.21
N ALA A 172 7.14 -6.57 -10.41
CA ALA A 172 7.84 -6.89 -11.63
C ALA A 172 9.00 -5.93 -11.95
N ASP A 173 8.94 -4.65 -11.54
CA ASP A 173 9.80 -3.64 -12.20
C ASP A 173 10.68 -2.74 -11.32
N SER A 174 10.49 -2.57 -10.00
CA SER A 174 11.49 -1.85 -9.15
C SER A 174 11.14 -1.66 -7.68
N PHE A 175 9.94 -2.02 -7.21
CA PHE A 175 9.57 -1.69 -5.83
C PHE A 175 10.42 -2.49 -4.84
N ALA A 176 11.00 -1.82 -3.83
CA ALA A 176 11.99 -2.40 -2.93
C ALA A 176 11.48 -3.74 -2.35
N PRO A 177 12.12 -4.90 -2.63
CA PRO A 177 11.67 -6.21 -2.15
C PRO A 177 11.43 -6.26 -0.63
N LEU A 178 12.20 -5.45 0.10
CA LEU A 178 12.04 -5.27 1.54
C LEU A 178 10.68 -4.69 1.93
N MET A 179 10.12 -3.75 1.17
CA MET A 179 8.81 -3.15 1.47
C MET A 179 7.67 -4.16 1.30
N GLN A 180 7.73 -4.98 0.24
CA GLN A 180 6.78 -6.06 0.06
C GLN A 180 6.88 -7.05 1.23
N GLN A 181 8.10 -7.46 1.61
CA GLN A 181 8.29 -8.36 2.74
C GLN A 181 7.80 -7.75 4.06
N LEU A 182 8.01 -6.44 4.28
CA LEU A 182 7.49 -5.72 5.44
C LEU A 182 5.96 -5.84 5.53
N TRP A 183 5.26 -5.62 4.41
CA TRP A 183 3.82 -5.75 4.35
C TRP A 183 3.34 -7.20 4.51
N GLU A 184 4.04 -8.15 3.91
CA GLU A 184 3.75 -9.57 4.05
C GLU A 184 3.88 -10.03 5.50
N VAL A 185 4.98 -9.69 6.16
CA VAL A 185 5.18 -10.02 7.57
C VAL A 185 4.13 -9.33 8.43
N ARG A 186 3.84 -8.04 8.19
CA ARG A 186 2.85 -7.31 8.96
C ARG A 186 1.44 -7.88 8.82
N HIS A 187 1.05 -8.40 7.65
CA HIS A 187 -0.26 -9.00 7.47
C HIS A 187 -0.49 -10.23 8.39
N THR A 188 0.59 -10.88 8.84
CA THR A 188 0.54 -12.06 9.72
C THR A 188 0.67 -11.73 11.21
N LEU A 189 1.01 -10.48 11.55
CA LEU A 189 1.33 -10.09 12.91
C LEU A 189 0.06 -9.59 13.62
N VAL A 190 -0.31 -10.26 14.72
CA VAL A 190 -1.39 -9.82 15.61
C VAL A 190 -0.75 -9.23 16.86
N PRO A 191 -0.90 -7.92 17.13
CA PRO A 191 -0.28 -7.30 18.28
C PRO A 191 -0.93 -7.76 19.58
N VAL A 192 -0.11 -8.03 20.58
CA VAL A 192 -0.56 -8.41 21.93
C VAL A 192 -0.72 -7.16 22.81
N LEU A 193 -0.02 -6.06 22.46
CA LEU A 193 0.13 -4.81 23.23
C LEU A 193 0.94 -5.03 24.53
N GLY A 194 0.44 -5.86 25.44
CA GLY A 194 1.13 -6.21 26.68
C GLY A 194 1.47 -4.98 27.52
N THR A 195 2.77 -4.74 27.76
CA THR A 195 3.29 -3.58 28.50
C THR A 195 3.46 -2.32 27.62
N LEU A 196 3.07 -2.38 26.34
CA LEU A 196 3.30 -1.36 25.32
C LEU A 196 4.79 -1.12 24.98
N LEU A 197 5.71 -1.98 25.45
CA LEU A 197 7.12 -1.91 25.08
C LEU A 197 7.43 -2.45 23.68
N GLY A 198 6.53 -3.24 23.09
CA GLY A 198 6.62 -3.70 21.70
C GLY A 198 7.74 -4.70 21.41
N THR A 199 8.43 -5.21 22.44
CA THR A 199 9.60 -6.08 22.26
C THR A 199 9.25 -7.38 21.55
N VAL A 200 8.10 -7.98 21.86
CA VAL A 200 7.66 -9.24 21.23
C VAL A 200 7.30 -8.99 19.76
N GLU A 201 6.53 -7.95 19.48
CA GLU A 201 6.13 -7.56 18.14
C GLU A 201 7.35 -7.21 17.27
N LEU A 202 8.30 -6.43 17.81
CA LEU A 202 9.52 -6.06 17.12
C LEU A 202 10.42 -7.27 16.82
N LEU A 203 10.55 -8.20 17.76
CA LEU A 203 11.32 -9.44 17.54
C LEU A 203 10.66 -10.32 16.47
N GLN A 204 9.34 -10.53 16.55
CA GLN A 204 8.61 -11.30 15.54
C GLN A 204 8.74 -10.70 14.14
N LEU A 205 8.65 -9.37 14.04
CA LEU A 205 8.87 -8.63 12.80
C LEU A 205 10.31 -8.84 12.29
N SER A 206 11.31 -8.61 13.15
CA SER A 206 12.73 -8.63 12.77
C SER A 206 13.20 -10.01 12.33
N PHE A 207 12.76 -11.09 12.98
CA PHE A 207 13.14 -12.46 12.60
C PHE A 207 12.69 -12.88 11.19
N ARG A 208 11.67 -12.22 10.63
CA ARG A 208 11.11 -12.54 9.32
C ARG A 208 11.57 -11.59 8.23
N LEU A 209 12.30 -10.53 8.59
CA LEU A 209 12.81 -9.52 7.65
C LEU A 209 14.29 -9.73 7.38
N PRO A 210 14.77 -9.33 6.18
CA PRO A 210 16.15 -9.59 5.75
C PRO A 210 17.14 -8.65 6.46
N PRO A 211 18.46 -8.85 6.30
CA PRO A 211 19.50 -8.06 7.00
C PRO A 211 19.36 -6.54 6.86
N MET A 212 18.92 -6.05 5.71
CA MET A 212 18.71 -4.60 5.48
C MET A 212 17.73 -3.95 6.46
N TRP A 213 16.76 -4.70 7.00
CA TRP A 213 15.89 -4.22 8.08
C TRP A 213 16.65 -4.00 9.38
N HIS A 214 17.60 -4.89 9.69
CA HIS A 214 18.43 -4.80 10.88
C HIS A 214 19.40 -3.62 10.78
N ASP A 215 19.95 -3.37 9.59
CA ASP A 215 20.78 -2.19 9.33
C ASP A 215 19.99 -0.89 9.53
N PHE A 216 18.74 -0.85 9.05
CA PHE A 216 17.83 0.27 9.30
C PHE A 216 17.60 0.49 10.79
N LEU A 217 17.26 -0.55 11.56
CA LEU A 217 17.06 -0.42 13.00
C LEU A 217 18.36 -0.06 13.74
N HIS A 218 19.51 -0.56 13.29
CA HIS A 218 20.80 -0.22 13.88
C HIS A 218 21.12 1.27 13.70
N ASP A 219 20.94 1.77 12.49
CA ASP A 219 21.27 3.15 12.12
C ASP A 219 20.24 4.16 12.65
N ARG A 220 18.96 3.79 12.66
CA ARG A 220 17.81 4.71 12.84
C ARG A 220 16.89 4.36 14.01
N GLY A 221 17.06 3.21 14.65
CA GLY A 221 16.16 2.76 15.72
C GLY A 221 16.23 3.57 17.02
N LYS A 222 17.15 4.53 17.13
CA LYS A 222 17.22 5.51 18.23
C LYS A 222 16.52 6.83 17.90
N ASP A 223 16.16 7.06 16.63
CA ASP A 223 15.47 8.27 16.22
C ASP A 223 14.01 8.21 16.72
N GLU A 224 13.58 9.21 17.50
CA GLU A 224 12.24 9.23 18.11
C GLU A 224 11.12 9.06 17.07
N GLU A 225 11.26 9.71 15.91
CA GLU A 225 10.29 9.59 14.81
C GLU A 225 10.14 8.15 14.33
N VAL A 226 11.24 7.38 14.26
CA VAL A 226 11.24 5.97 13.84
C VAL A 226 10.57 5.11 14.90
N VAL A 227 10.88 5.35 16.18
CA VAL A 227 10.25 4.62 17.29
C VAL A 227 8.74 4.84 17.28
N TYR A 228 8.28 6.09 17.18
CA TYR A 228 6.84 6.36 17.16
C TYR A 228 6.15 5.78 15.92
N ALA A 229 6.77 5.87 14.75
CA ALA A 229 6.21 5.29 13.52
C ALA A 229 6.16 3.76 13.58
N LEU A 230 7.15 3.14 14.23
CA LEU A 230 7.22 1.71 14.47
C LEU A 230 6.11 1.26 15.44
N ASP A 231 5.89 2.00 16.53
CA ASP A 231 4.83 1.70 17.48
C ASP A 231 3.44 1.77 16.82
N GLU A 232 3.18 2.81 16.00
CA GLU A 232 1.93 2.89 15.25
C GLU A 232 1.75 1.70 14.29
N PHE A 233 2.84 1.29 13.64
CA PHE A 233 2.83 0.19 12.69
C PHE A 233 2.58 -1.16 13.37
N LEU A 234 3.24 -1.41 14.51
CA LEU A 234 3.15 -2.68 15.25
C LEU A 234 1.80 -2.81 15.97
N PHE A 235 1.38 -1.78 16.69
CA PHE A 235 0.23 -1.86 17.59
C PHE A 235 -1.13 -1.57 16.94
N SER A 236 -1.15 -1.02 15.72
CA SER A 236 -2.39 -0.59 15.06
C SER A 236 -3.21 0.42 15.87
N LEU A 237 -2.51 1.24 16.66
CA LEU A 237 -3.02 2.41 17.35
C LEU A 237 -2.21 3.63 16.90
N SER A 238 -2.83 4.80 16.84
CA SER A 238 -2.09 6.03 16.57
C SER A 238 -1.24 6.43 17.77
N PHE A 239 -0.25 7.28 17.54
CA PHE A 239 0.57 7.88 18.59
C PHE A 239 -0.28 8.51 19.70
N GLU A 240 -1.34 9.25 19.36
CA GLU A 240 -2.24 9.85 20.34
C GLU A 240 -3.03 8.79 21.13
N GLN A 241 -3.44 7.71 20.45
CA GLN A 241 -4.13 6.60 21.10
C GLN A 241 -3.20 5.85 22.06
N LEU A 242 -1.94 5.63 21.67
CA LEU A 242 -0.92 4.99 22.51
C LEU A 242 -0.61 5.81 23.75
N ASN A 243 -0.41 7.14 23.61
CA ASN A 243 -0.16 8.01 24.76
C ASN A 243 -1.34 8.04 25.72
N ASN A 244 -2.57 8.18 25.20
CA ASN A 244 -3.78 8.14 26.03
C ASN A 244 -3.93 6.78 26.74
N LEU A 245 -3.62 5.68 26.05
CA LEU A 245 -3.66 4.35 26.66
C LEU A 245 -2.62 4.21 27.78
N GLN A 246 -1.41 4.75 27.59
CA GLN A 246 -0.37 4.77 28.63
C GLN A 246 -0.80 5.58 29.86
N GLU A 247 -1.42 6.75 29.66
CA GLU A 247 -1.97 7.58 30.74
C GLU A 247 -3.04 6.82 31.53
N ILE A 248 -4.01 6.22 30.83
CA ILE A 248 -5.06 5.39 31.45
C ILE A 248 -4.47 4.22 32.24
N MET A 249 -3.47 3.53 31.68
CA MET A 249 -2.80 2.42 32.37
C MET A 249 -2.10 2.88 33.65
N GLN A 250 -1.47 4.06 33.64
CA GLN A 250 -0.84 4.61 34.84
C GLN A 250 -1.86 5.01 35.90
N GLU A 251 -2.95 5.69 35.51
CA GLU A 251 -4.02 6.11 36.42
C GLU A 251 -4.73 4.93 37.07
N GLN A 252 -4.94 3.84 36.30
CA GLN A 252 -5.61 2.63 36.78
C GLN A 252 -4.65 1.59 37.35
N LEU A 253 -3.34 1.90 37.44
CA LEU A 253 -2.28 0.98 37.91
C LEU A 253 -2.26 -0.36 37.16
N LEU A 254 -2.54 -0.33 35.86
CA LEU A 254 -2.50 -1.48 34.97
C LEU A 254 -1.08 -1.68 34.43
N ASN A 255 -0.51 -2.86 34.65
CA ASN A 255 0.83 -3.20 34.15
C ASN A 255 0.81 -3.74 32.71
N THR A 256 -0.32 -4.29 32.27
CA THR A 256 -0.47 -4.93 30.96
C THR A 256 -1.89 -4.76 30.43
N VAL A 257 -2.03 -4.67 29.10
CA VAL A 257 -3.33 -4.54 28.42
C VAL A 257 -3.38 -5.45 27.19
N SER A 258 -4.54 -6.08 26.93
CA SER A 258 -4.77 -6.81 25.67
C SER A 258 -5.31 -5.87 24.59
N ARG A 259 -5.35 -6.33 23.35
CA ARG A 259 -5.93 -5.56 22.23
C ARG A 259 -7.38 -5.18 22.46
N GLU A 260 -8.20 -6.13 22.89
CA GLU A 260 -9.63 -5.91 23.17
C GLU A 260 -9.81 -4.94 24.34
N GLU A 261 -8.98 -5.08 25.38
CA GLU A 261 -9.02 -4.19 26.53
C GLU A 261 -8.60 -2.77 26.17
N ALA A 262 -7.54 -2.60 25.37
CA ALA A 262 -7.12 -1.30 24.90
C ALA A 262 -8.22 -0.60 24.09
N HIS A 263 -8.92 -1.33 23.21
CA HIS A 263 -10.07 -0.78 22.48
C HIS A 263 -11.19 -0.33 23.42
N ARG A 264 -11.48 -1.10 24.48
CA ARG A 264 -12.49 -0.75 25.50
C ARG A 264 -12.09 0.48 26.30
N LEU A 265 -10.86 0.50 26.83
CA LEU A 265 -10.33 1.59 27.65
C LEU A 265 -10.29 2.91 26.87
N LEU A 266 -9.91 2.87 25.60
CA LEU A 266 -9.88 4.04 24.73
C LEU A 266 -11.26 4.47 24.20
N GLY A 267 -12.30 3.64 24.37
CA GLY A 267 -13.64 3.91 23.85
C GLY A 267 -13.68 4.14 22.34
N LEU A 268 -12.86 3.42 21.57
CA LEU A 268 -12.65 3.69 20.14
C LEU A 268 -13.93 3.46 19.34
N ARG A 269 -14.31 4.46 18.54
CA ARG A 269 -15.36 4.30 17.53
C ARG A 269 -14.83 3.58 16.29
N PRO A 270 -15.71 2.94 15.49
CA PRO A 270 -15.35 2.27 14.23
C PRO A 270 -14.45 3.09 13.28
N ASN A 271 -14.63 4.40 13.22
CA ASN A 271 -13.85 5.30 12.36
C ASN A 271 -12.47 5.67 12.93
N GLN A 272 -12.19 5.36 14.19
CA GLN A 272 -10.92 5.64 14.87
C GLN A 272 -9.97 4.43 14.86
N LEU A 273 -10.45 3.24 14.49
CA LEU A 273 -9.65 2.02 14.40
C LEU A 273 -8.75 2.07 13.16
N LEU A 274 -7.43 2.00 13.26
CA LEU A 274 -6.56 2.16 12.07
C LEU A 274 -6.85 1.11 10.97
N GLU A 275 -7.13 -0.13 11.35
CA GLU A 275 -7.41 -1.25 10.42
C GLU A 275 -8.85 -1.26 9.87
N GLY A 276 -9.71 -0.39 10.38
CA GLY A 276 -11.16 -0.42 10.13
C GLY A 276 -11.93 -1.28 11.14
N PRO A 277 -13.27 -1.27 11.05
CA PRO A 277 -14.13 -1.87 12.07
C PRO A 277 -14.51 -3.33 11.83
N ASP A 278 -14.32 -3.83 10.60
CA ASP A 278 -14.68 -5.18 10.23
C ASP A 278 -13.47 -6.10 10.45
N GLU A 279 -13.57 -6.99 11.43
CA GLU A 279 -12.51 -7.97 11.73
C GLU A 279 -12.50 -9.15 10.75
N GLU A 280 -13.61 -9.39 10.03
CA GLU A 280 -13.75 -10.43 9.00
C GLU A 280 -13.12 -10.01 7.66
N ASP A 281 -12.82 -8.73 7.51
CA ASP A 281 -12.09 -8.22 6.36
C ASP A 281 -10.71 -8.89 6.24
N LEU A 282 -10.26 -9.04 4.99
CA LEU A 282 -8.95 -9.59 4.70
C LEU A 282 -7.84 -8.83 5.46
N PRO A 283 -6.89 -9.53 6.10
CA PRO A 283 -5.75 -8.88 6.78
C PRO A 283 -5.00 -7.89 5.88
N ALA A 284 -4.87 -8.19 4.59
CA ALA A 284 -4.25 -7.29 3.62
C ALA A 284 -5.04 -5.99 3.41
N ILE A 285 -6.38 -6.04 3.36
CA ILE A 285 -7.23 -4.83 3.27
C ILE A 285 -7.10 -4.00 4.55
N ARG A 286 -7.10 -4.65 5.71
CA ARG A 286 -6.91 -4.02 7.01
C ARG A 286 -5.56 -3.31 7.10
N LEU A 287 -4.50 -3.95 6.61
CA LEU A 287 -3.17 -3.36 6.48
C LEU A 287 -3.19 -2.11 5.59
N TYR A 288 -3.80 -2.19 4.40
CA TYR A 288 -3.90 -1.06 3.48
C TYR A 288 -4.65 0.13 4.13
N ARG A 289 -5.77 -0.12 4.82
CA ARG A 289 -6.49 0.93 5.55
C ARG A 289 -5.66 1.55 6.66
N SER A 290 -4.95 0.72 7.43
CA SER A 290 -4.04 1.18 8.48
C SER A 290 -2.97 2.10 7.91
N PHE A 291 -2.35 1.70 6.80
CA PHE A 291 -1.37 2.53 6.08
C PHE A 291 -1.95 3.88 5.66
N LEU A 292 -3.11 3.91 4.99
CA LEU A 292 -3.75 5.16 4.57
C LEU A 292 -4.08 6.08 5.75
N ARG A 293 -4.61 5.53 6.85
CA ARG A 293 -4.96 6.31 8.05
C ARG A 293 -3.71 6.84 8.76
N ARG A 294 -2.65 6.04 8.90
CA ARG A 294 -1.36 6.49 9.45
C ARG A 294 -0.72 7.57 8.60
N ASN A 295 -0.74 7.45 7.27
CA ASN A 295 -0.27 8.51 6.37
C ASN A 295 -1.05 9.82 6.58
N ALA A 296 -2.39 9.76 6.68
CA ALA A 296 -3.21 10.95 6.92
C ALA A 296 -2.90 11.61 8.27
N LEU A 297 -2.69 10.81 9.32
CA LEU A 297 -2.30 11.32 10.64
C LEU A 297 -0.90 11.93 10.64
N ALA A 298 0.07 11.27 10.00
CA ALA A 298 1.43 11.78 9.85
C ALA A 298 1.45 13.13 9.12
N ARG A 299 0.68 13.26 8.04
CA ARG A 299 0.45 14.54 7.34
C ARG A 299 -0.16 15.60 8.25
N LEU A 300 -1.26 15.27 8.93
CA LEU A 300 -1.90 16.20 9.85
C LEU A 300 -0.94 16.73 10.92
N ARG A 301 -0.08 15.85 11.47
CA ARG A 301 0.94 16.25 12.45
C ARG A 301 1.99 17.16 11.86
N ARG A 302 2.44 16.86 10.63
CA ARG A 302 3.41 17.67 9.89
C ARG A 302 2.89 19.09 9.65
N ASP A 303 1.66 19.21 9.15
CA ASP A 303 1.05 20.50 8.78
C ASP A 303 0.69 21.36 10.01
N SER A 304 0.34 20.72 11.12
CA SER A 304 -0.06 21.39 12.36
C SER A 304 1.03 21.42 13.46
N ALA A 305 2.24 20.97 13.14
CA ALA A 305 3.37 20.85 14.07
C ALA A 305 3.06 20.10 15.38
N ARG A 306 2.16 19.11 15.32
CA ARG A 306 1.81 18.27 16.48
C ARG A 306 2.89 17.22 16.77
N PRO A 307 2.98 16.73 18.02
CA PRO A 307 3.89 15.65 18.38
C PRO A 307 3.50 14.33 17.70
N GLY A 308 4.46 13.40 17.64
CA GLY A 308 4.31 12.09 17.01
C GLY A 308 5.02 11.98 15.65
N PRO A 309 4.90 10.84 14.98
CA PRO A 309 5.63 10.57 13.74
C PRO A 309 5.05 11.41 12.59
N ARG A 310 5.92 12.10 11.86
CA ARG A 310 5.53 12.93 10.69
C ARG A 310 5.65 12.17 9.38
N ARG A 311 6.22 10.97 9.41
CA ARG A 311 6.28 10.00 8.33
C ARG A 311 5.91 8.62 8.86
N THR A 312 5.34 7.78 8.01
CA THR A 312 5.08 6.38 8.35
C THR A 312 6.37 5.57 8.31
N LEU A 313 6.37 4.41 8.98
CA LEU A 313 7.52 3.50 9.00
C LEU A 313 7.95 3.12 7.58
N GLU A 314 6.98 2.89 6.71
CA GLU A 314 7.19 2.59 5.30
C GLU A 314 7.96 3.69 4.56
N GLN A 315 7.62 4.96 4.81
CA GLN A 315 8.32 6.10 4.22
C GLN A 315 9.74 6.21 4.76
N LEU A 316 9.90 6.11 6.08
CA LEU A 316 11.22 6.19 6.73
C LEU A 316 12.17 5.11 6.23
N LEU A 317 11.66 3.88 6.10
CA LEU A 317 12.41 2.75 5.58
C LEU A 317 12.80 2.98 4.11
N LEU A 318 11.86 3.36 3.25
CA LEU A 318 12.16 3.56 1.83
C LEU A 318 13.16 4.70 1.60
N LEU A 319 13.04 5.81 2.33
CA LEU A 319 14.00 6.91 2.30
C LEU A 319 15.40 6.46 2.78
N TYR A 320 15.46 5.63 3.82
CA TYR A 320 16.72 5.04 4.28
C TYR A 320 17.37 4.18 3.19
N LEU A 321 16.60 3.29 2.54
CA LEU A 321 17.10 2.45 1.45
C LEU A 321 17.71 3.28 0.32
N TRP A 322 17.03 4.34 -0.10
CA TRP A 322 17.53 5.23 -1.15
C TRP A 322 18.80 6.00 -0.75
N SER A 323 18.95 6.32 0.53
CA SER A 323 20.18 6.95 1.04
C SER A 323 21.39 6.01 1.03
N LYS A 324 21.17 4.68 1.01
CA LYS A 324 22.23 3.67 0.92
C LYS A 324 22.56 3.31 -0.53
N ASP A 325 21.56 3.25 -1.40
CA ASP A 325 21.77 3.03 -2.85
C ASP A 325 22.63 4.13 -3.50
N THR A 326 22.63 5.35 -2.96
CA THR A 326 23.43 6.48 -3.46
C THR A 326 24.89 6.46 -3.00
N GLN A 327 25.30 5.49 -2.17
CA GLN A 327 26.68 5.31 -1.71
C GLN A 327 27.51 4.33 -2.55
N PHE A 328 27.01 3.90 -3.71
CA PHE A 328 27.73 3.03 -4.66
C PHE A 328 27.88 3.66 -6.05
#